data_AF-A0AAV7KMT9-F1
#
_entry.id   AF-A0AAV7KMT9-F1
#
_cell.length_a   1.000
_cell.length_b   1.000
_cell.length_c   1.000
_cell.angle_alpha   90.00
_cell.angle_beta   90.00
_cell.angle_gamma   90.00
#
_symmetry.space_group_name_H-M   'P 1'
#
loop_
_entity.id
_entity.type
_entity.pdbx_description
1 polymer ?
#
loop_
_entity_poly.entity_id
_entity_poly.type
_entity_poly.pdbx_seq_one_letter_code
_entity_poly.pdbx_strand_id
1 'polypeptide(L)'
;MDTYINPYVADMEENGIPLSQGLVRIKLLRTMFDGKMAGILSGAGGAHCQLCTATFKQLHDVELIRDGFPINRSITSAKELFQSVNEVEFLSLSSNDRLGLTHQPISDIDIICSSPLHSYLCIFRWFMTLVYHLQSGARKWSPSSLGIKNSMKFVSGLLMEKTGMKIDQPSSDGGTTSTGNVARNCFLDKNQFLYWVPLANISPTLHKLLAHSSELIRTCNNSHGLKVFSEEAVEVSNKLVRRYREHLARKMSFSLNTRDIFIRLMCNSDPVLNVYRKFTKASKKTHSSEPPDQEILFSQLTC
;
A
#
# COMPACT_ATOMS: atom_id res chain seq x y z
N MET A 1 -20.68 16.53 -2.56
CA MET A 1 -19.52 17.34 -2.98
C MET A 1 -19.50 18.45 -1.95
N ASP A 2 -18.74 18.25 -0.88
CA ASP A 2 -19.05 18.95 0.36
C ASP A 2 -18.04 20.09 0.53
N THR A 3 -18.53 21.32 0.38
CA THR A 3 -17.73 22.53 0.55
C THR A 3 -17.48 22.71 2.05
N TYR A 4 -16.31 22.29 2.52
CA TYR A 4 -15.88 22.56 3.89
C TYR A 4 -15.26 23.95 3.97
N ILE A 5 -15.96 24.89 4.61
CA ILE A 5 -15.39 26.17 5.04
C ILE A 5 -14.67 25.90 6.36
N ASN A 6 -13.37 26.19 6.41
CA ASN A 6 -12.55 25.92 7.58
C ASN A 6 -12.94 26.86 8.74
N PRO A 7 -13.42 26.35 9.90
CA PRO A 7 -13.82 27.18 11.03
C PRO A 7 -12.64 27.97 11.65
N TYR A 8 -11.39 27.56 11.41
CA TYR A 8 -10.22 28.34 11.84
C TYR A 8 -10.04 29.65 11.06
N VAL A 9 -10.72 29.81 9.91
CA VAL A 9 -10.71 31.07 9.16
C VAL A 9 -11.51 32.14 9.88
N ALA A 10 -12.60 31.77 10.56
CA ALA A 10 -13.42 32.70 11.34
C ALA A 10 -12.67 33.23 12.59
N ASP A 11 -11.91 32.36 13.26
CA ASP A 11 -11.14 32.68 14.48
C ASP A 11 -9.91 33.58 14.19
N MET A 12 -9.41 33.58 12.96
CA MET A 12 -8.27 34.41 12.53
C MET A 12 -8.67 35.86 12.20
N GLU A 13 -9.91 36.11 11.77
CA GLU A 13 -10.45 37.46 11.55
C GLU A 13 -10.66 38.20 12.88
N GLU A 14 -11.12 37.49 13.92
CA GLU A 14 -11.29 38.06 15.27
C GLU A 14 -9.96 38.49 15.91
N ASN A 15 -8.84 37.91 15.46
CA ASN A 15 -7.49 38.21 15.93
C ASN A 15 -6.69 39.18 15.04
N GLY A 16 -7.35 39.85 14.08
CA GLY A 16 -6.74 40.97 13.32
C GLY A 16 -5.64 40.59 12.34
N ILE A 17 -5.58 39.32 11.90
CA ILE A 17 -4.66 38.88 10.84
C ILE A 17 -5.36 39.10 9.49
N PRO A 18 -4.91 40.04 8.63
CA PRO A 18 -5.53 40.26 7.33
C PRO A 18 -5.22 39.06 6.42
N LEU A 19 -6.14 38.09 6.39
CA LEU A 19 -6.17 37.09 5.35
C LEU A 19 -6.57 37.81 4.06
N SER A 20 -5.64 37.93 3.11
CA SER A 20 -6.05 38.15 1.72
C SER A 20 -6.94 36.97 1.36
N GLN A 21 -8.26 37.24 1.28
CA GLN A 21 -9.33 36.24 1.25
C GLN A 21 -9.21 35.36 0.00
N GLY A 22 -8.54 34.23 0.12
CA GLY A 22 -8.55 33.17 -0.87
C GLY A 22 -9.66 32.18 -0.55
N LEU A 23 -10.63 32.01 -1.46
CA LEU A 23 -11.55 30.87 -1.39
C LEU A 23 -10.76 29.58 -1.66
N VAL A 24 -10.65 28.70 -0.68
CA VAL A 24 -9.97 27.40 -0.83
C VAL A 24 -11.00 26.30 -1.04
N ARG A 25 -10.89 25.57 -2.14
CA ARG A 25 -11.68 24.36 -2.39
C ARG A 25 -10.90 23.11 -1.99
N ILE A 26 -11.42 22.35 -1.04
CA ILE A 26 -10.79 21.11 -0.57
C ILE A 26 -11.41 19.91 -1.30
N LYS A 27 -10.56 19.07 -1.91
CA LYS A 27 -10.94 17.77 -2.47
C LYS A 27 -10.25 16.67 -1.67
N LEU A 28 -11.02 15.86 -0.96
CA LEU A 28 -10.50 14.72 -0.22
C LEU A 28 -10.46 13.48 -1.11
N LEU A 29 -9.32 12.79 -1.10
CA LEU A 29 -9.11 11.53 -1.81
C LEU A 29 -8.95 10.39 -0.80
N ARG A 30 -9.71 9.32 -0.97
CA ARG A 30 -9.75 8.15 -0.07
C ARG A 30 -8.81 7.04 -0.56
N THR A 31 -7.53 7.35 -0.71
CA THR A 31 -6.55 6.44 -1.31
C THR A 31 -5.73 5.65 -0.29
N MET A 32 -5.63 6.14 0.95
CA MET A 32 -4.74 5.60 1.99
C MET A 32 -5.35 4.41 2.74
N PHE A 33 -6.00 3.50 2.01
CA PHE A 33 -6.58 2.27 2.53
C PHE A 33 -5.79 1.06 2.04
N ASP A 34 -5.61 0.06 2.91
CA ASP A 34 -5.16 -1.24 2.45
C ASP A 34 -6.27 -1.96 1.65
N GLY A 35 -5.91 -3.05 0.99
CA GLY A 35 -6.86 -3.83 0.21
C GLY A 35 -8.00 -4.41 1.06
N LYS A 36 -7.80 -4.69 2.35
CA LYS A 36 -8.84 -5.26 3.21
C LYS A 36 -9.90 -4.22 3.53
N MET A 37 -9.48 -3.04 3.99
CA MET A 37 -10.37 -1.92 4.27
C MET A 37 -11.11 -1.49 3.01
N ALA A 38 -10.43 -1.45 1.86
CA ALA A 38 -11.09 -1.16 0.58
C ALA A 38 -12.19 -2.18 0.24
N GLY A 39 -11.96 -3.47 0.51
CA GLY A 39 -12.94 -4.53 0.30
C GLY A 39 -14.14 -4.43 1.24
N ILE A 40 -13.91 -4.00 2.49
CA ILE A 40 -14.99 -3.73 3.45
C ILE A 40 -15.80 -2.51 2.99
N LEU A 41 -15.15 -1.38 2.71
CA LEU A 41 -15.86 -0.15 2.35
C LEU A 41 -16.66 -0.28 1.04
N SER A 42 -16.16 -1.08 0.10
CA SER A 42 -16.81 -1.30 -1.19
C SER A 42 -17.81 -2.45 -1.23
N GLY A 43 -17.91 -3.26 -0.17
CA GLY A 43 -18.65 -4.52 -0.21
C GLY A 43 -17.96 -5.63 -1.02
N ALA A 44 -16.87 -5.34 -1.74
CA ALA A 44 -16.23 -6.24 -2.71
C ALA A 44 -15.13 -7.13 -2.09
N GLY A 45 -15.35 -7.63 -0.87
CA GLY A 45 -14.35 -8.43 -0.14
C GLY A 45 -14.03 -9.78 -0.79
N GLY A 46 -14.93 -10.32 -1.62
CA GLY A 46 -14.77 -11.58 -2.35
C GLY A 46 -14.31 -11.40 -3.80
N ALA A 47 -14.18 -10.16 -4.28
CA ALA A 47 -13.78 -9.88 -5.64
C ALA A 47 -12.29 -10.15 -5.84
N HIS A 48 -11.93 -10.66 -7.03
CA HIS A 48 -10.52 -10.82 -7.37
C HIS A 48 -9.84 -9.45 -7.53
N CYS A 49 -10.54 -8.46 -8.10
CA CYS A 49 -10.06 -7.09 -8.22
C CYS A 49 -11.11 -6.11 -7.69
N GLN A 50 -10.65 -5.07 -7.01
CA GLN A 50 -11.50 -4.02 -6.46
C GLN A 50 -11.70 -2.84 -7.42
N LEU A 51 -10.96 -2.80 -8.53
CA LEU A 51 -11.05 -1.71 -9.52
C LEU A 51 -11.85 -2.12 -10.75
N CYS A 52 -11.93 -3.42 -11.03
CA CYS A 52 -12.69 -3.93 -12.16
C CYS A 52 -13.61 -5.10 -11.79
N THR A 53 -14.48 -5.45 -12.73
CA THR A 53 -15.42 -6.58 -12.62
C THR A 53 -14.85 -7.89 -13.16
N ALA A 54 -13.59 -7.92 -13.60
CA ALA A 54 -12.97 -9.09 -14.18
C ALA A 54 -12.95 -10.27 -13.20
N THR A 55 -13.42 -11.42 -13.68
CA THR A 55 -13.40 -12.69 -12.96
C THR A 55 -12.02 -13.33 -13.03
N PHE A 56 -11.72 -14.23 -12.10
CA PHE A 56 -10.44 -14.96 -12.10
C PHE A 56 -10.16 -15.69 -13.43
N LYS A 57 -11.19 -16.23 -14.09
CA LYS A 57 -11.06 -16.91 -15.39
C LYS A 57 -10.60 -15.95 -16.49
N GLN A 58 -11.19 -14.76 -16.53
CA GLN A 58 -10.86 -13.72 -17.52
C GLN A 58 -9.42 -13.21 -17.39
N LEU A 59 -8.80 -13.33 -16.21
CA LEU A 59 -7.40 -12.95 -16.00
C LEU A 59 -6.38 -13.92 -16.59
N HIS A 60 -6.85 -15.05 -17.13
CA HIS A 60 -6.01 -16.02 -17.84
C HIS A 60 -6.28 -16.00 -19.35
N ASP A 61 -7.22 -15.16 -19.81
CA ASP A 61 -7.53 -14.99 -21.21
C ASP A 61 -6.55 -14.01 -21.85
N VAL A 62 -5.75 -14.51 -22.79
CA VAL A 62 -4.67 -13.75 -23.44
C VAL A 62 -5.21 -12.57 -24.23
N GLU A 63 -6.38 -12.72 -24.87
CA GLU A 63 -6.98 -11.64 -25.67
C GLU A 63 -7.48 -10.53 -24.74
N LEU A 64 -8.16 -10.87 -23.64
CA LEU A 64 -8.58 -9.88 -22.65
C LEU A 64 -7.40 -9.18 -21.96
N ILE A 65 -6.30 -9.90 -21.69
CA ILE A 65 -5.08 -9.28 -21.16
C ILE A 65 -4.49 -8.28 -22.15
N ARG A 66 -4.48 -8.63 -23.45
CA ARG A 66 -3.97 -7.75 -24.52
C ARG A 66 -4.83 -6.49 -24.66
N ASP A 67 -6.14 -6.64 -24.58
CA ASP A 67 -7.10 -5.53 -24.68
C ASP A 67 -7.12 -4.66 -23.40
N GLY A 68 -6.67 -5.23 -22.28
CA GLY A 68 -6.57 -4.57 -20.99
C GLY A 68 -7.86 -4.65 -20.18
N PHE A 69 -7.78 -4.22 -18.92
CA PHE A 69 -8.92 -4.22 -18.02
C PHE A 69 -9.20 -2.78 -17.58
N PRO A 70 -10.34 -2.18 -17.94
CA PRO A 70 -10.65 -0.83 -17.51
C PRO A 70 -11.04 -0.78 -16.02
N ILE A 71 -10.82 0.36 -15.37
CA ILE A 71 -11.40 0.65 -14.07
C ILE A 71 -12.91 0.90 -14.26
N ASN A 72 -13.71 -0.14 -14.02
CA ASN A 72 -15.15 -0.12 -14.29
C ASN A 72 -16.02 -0.48 -13.07
N ARG A 73 -15.42 -0.61 -11.88
CA ARG A 73 -16.17 -0.84 -10.65
C ARG A 73 -16.49 0.49 -9.98
N SER A 74 -17.78 0.80 -9.81
CA SER A 74 -18.25 1.94 -9.02
C SER A 74 -19.07 1.49 -7.81
N ILE A 75 -19.08 2.29 -6.76
CA ILE A 75 -19.89 2.06 -5.56
C ILE A 75 -21.38 2.14 -5.89
N THR A 76 -21.78 3.04 -6.79
CA THR A 76 -23.16 3.14 -7.27
C THR A 76 -23.60 1.82 -7.92
N SER A 77 -22.83 1.31 -8.89
CA SER A 77 -23.12 0.02 -9.53
C SER A 77 -23.12 -1.16 -8.56
N ALA A 78 -22.28 -1.11 -7.52
CA ALA A 78 -22.24 -2.15 -6.50
C ALA A 78 -23.48 -2.13 -5.59
N LYS A 79 -23.99 -0.95 -5.25
CA LYS A 79 -25.23 -0.78 -4.49
C LYS A 79 -26.44 -1.22 -5.32
N GLU A 80 -26.50 -0.84 -6.59
CA GLU A 80 -27.55 -1.26 -7.51
C GLU A 80 -27.56 -2.78 -7.68
N LEU A 81 -26.40 -3.40 -7.89
CA LEU A 81 -26.29 -4.85 -7.98
C LEU A 81 -26.77 -5.53 -6.69
N PHE A 82 -26.39 -5.00 -5.52
CA PHE A 82 -26.84 -5.52 -4.23
C PHE A 82 -28.37 -5.40 -4.07
N GLN A 83 -28.96 -4.28 -4.46
CA GLN A 83 -30.40 -4.03 -4.38
C GLN A 83 -31.22 -4.82 -5.41
N SER A 84 -30.64 -5.14 -6.56
CA SER A 84 -31.30 -5.91 -7.63
C SER A 84 -31.59 -7.37 -7.24
N VAL A 85 -30.91 -7.85 -6.21
CA VAL A 85 -31.09 -9.18 -5.64
C VAL A 85 -31.77 -9.01 -4.28
N ASN A 86 -32.83 -9.77 -4.03
CA ASN A 86 -33.48 -9.74 -2.72
C ASN A 86 -32.45 -10.09 -1.62
N GLU A 87 -32.42 -9.35 -0.50
CA GLU A 87 -31.37 -9.48 0.54
C GLU A 87 -31.20 -10.94 1.02
N VAL A 88 -32.30 -11.69 1.07
CA VAL A 88 -32.33 -13.10 1.48
C VAL A 88 -31.69 -14.03 0.44
N GLU A 89 -31.84 -13.71 -0.85
CA GLU A 89 -31.27 -14.48 -1.97
C GLU A 89 -29.84 -14.05 -2.31
N PHE A 90 -29.39 -12.89 -1.84
CA PHE A 90 -28.05 -12.41 -2.15
C PHE A 90 -26.97 -13.39 -1.67
N LEU A 91 -27.12 -13.95 -0.48
CA LEU A 91 -26.16 -14.93 0.04
C LEU A 91 -26.24 -16.30 -0.64
N SER A 92 -27.35 -16.62 -1.34
CA SER A 92 -27.48 -17.88 -2.08
C SER A 92 -26.81 -17.84 -3.45
N LEU A 93 -26.57 -16.64 -4.00
CA LEU A 93 -25.83 -16.47 -5.25
C LEU A 93 -24.35 -16.83 -5.12
N SER A 94 -23.79 -17.37 -6.20
CA SER A 94 -22.36 -17.64 -6.27
C SER A 94 -21.55 -16.35 -6.20
N SER A 95 -20.29 -16.43 -5.75
CA SER A 95 -19.42 -15.26 -5.67
C SER A 95 -19.21 -14.59 -7.05
N ASN A 96 -19.23 -15.38 -8.13
CA ASN A 96 -19.07 -14.86 -9.48
C ASN A 96 -20.29 -14.04 -9.92
N ASP A 97 -21.49 -14.51 -9.62
CA ASP A 97 -22.74 -13.81 -9.99
C ASP A 97 -22.87 -12.48 -9.23
N ARG A 98 -22.29 -12.42 -8.03
CA ARG A 98 -22.20 -11.20 -7.22
C ARG A 98 -21.02 -10.30 -7.57
N LEU A 99 -20.22 -10.65 -8.57
CA LEU A 99 -18.95 -9.97 -8.90
C LEU A 99 -18.04 -9.77 -7.67
N GLY A 100 -18.10 -10.74 -6.74
CA GLY A 100 -17.36 -10.74 -5.48
C GLY A 100 -17.90 -9.83 -4.37
N LEU A 101 -19.12 -9.30 -4.51
CA LEU A 101 -19.78 -8.57 -3.42
C LEU A 101 -20.18 -9.54 -2.29
N THR A 102 -19.80 -9.20 -1.07
CA THR A 102 -20.06 -9.99 0.14
C THR A 102 -21.09 -9.34 1.06
N HIS A 103 -21.28 -8.03 0.95
CA HIS A 103 -22.23 -7.24 1.74
C HIS A 103 -22.53 -5.92 1.01
N GLN A 104 -23.51 -5.18 1.51
CA GLN A 104 -23.85 -3.86 1.00
C GLN A 104 -22.65 -2.91 1.13
N PRO A 105 -22.29 -2.15 0.08
CA PRO A 105 -21.22 -1.15 0.17
C PRO A 105 -21.52 -0.11 1.25
N ILE A 106 -20.54 0.12 2.14
CA ILE A 106 -20.64 1.09 3.25
C ILE A 106 -20.34 2.51 2.74
N SER A 107 -19.41 2.64 1.79
CA SER A 107 -19.04 3.93 1.23
C SER A 107 -20.13 4.46 0.29
N ASP A 108 -20.22 5.78 0.18
CA ASP A 108 -20.98 6.49 -0.86
C ASP A 108 -20.10 7.00 -2.00
N ILE A 109 -18.78 6.83 -1.87
CA ILE A 109 -17.78 7.35 -2.80
C ILE A 109 -16.90 6.19 -3.27
N ASP A 110 -16.56 6.18 -4.56
CA ASP A 110 -15.67 5.21 -5.17
C ASP A 110 -14.35 5.05 -4.41
N ILE A 111 -14.01 3.80 -4.12
CA ILE A 111 -12.79 3.43 -3.41
C ILE A 111 -11.74 3.05 -4.45
N ILE A 112 -11.10 4.09 -5.00
CA ILE A 112 -9.98 3.95 -5.92
C ILE A 112 -8.70 4.04 -5.10
N CYS A 113 -8.24 2.90 -4.59
CA CYS A 113 -6.95 2.81 -3.91
C CYS A 113 -6.02 1.85 -4.63
N SER A 114 -4.73 2.14 -4.60
CA SER A 114 -3.67 1.15 -4.79
C SER A 114 -2.85 1.17 -3.52
N SER A 115 -2.36 0.02 -3.10
CA SER A 115 -1.54 -0.15 -1.89
C SER A 115 -0.12 -0.52 -2.31
N PRO A 116 0.76 0.45 -2.66
CA PRO A 116 2.08 0.16 -3.20
C PRO A 116 2.92 -0.72 -2.29
N LEU A 117 2.86 -0.51 -0.96
CA LEU A 117 3.57 -1.33 0.02
C LEU A 117 3.13 -2.79 -0.07
N HIS A 118 1.83 -3.02 0.00
CA HIS A 118 1.26 -4.37 -0.12
C HIS A 118 1.50 -4.96 -1.51
N SER A 119 1.57 -4.13 -2.56
CA SER A 119 1.90 -4.56 -3.90
C SER A 119 3.31 -5.13 -3.97
N TYR A 120 4.31 -4.43 -3.43
CA TYR A 120 5.67 -4.98 -3.34
C TYR A 120 5.73 -6.31 -2.59
N LEU A 121 5.07 -6.38 -1.43
CA LEU A 121 5.03 -7.59 -0.60
C LEU A 121 4.34 -8.77 -1.29
N CYS A 122 3.16 -8.53 -1.89
CA CYS A 122 2.39 -9.56 -2.57
C CYS A 122 3.12 -10.07 -3.82
N ILE A 123 3.76 -9.18 -4.57
CA ILE A 123 4.52 -9.54 -5.78
C ILE A 123 5.75 -10.34 -5.39
N PHE A 124 6.50 -9.91 -4.38
CA PHE A 124 7.62 -10.67 -3.84
C PHE A 124 7.18 -12.09 -3.42
N ARG A 125 6.10 -12.19 -2.63
CA ARG A 125 5.57 -13.49 -2.21
C ARG A 125 5.11 -14.36 -3.38
N TRP A 126 4.51 -13.75 -4.40
CA TRP A 126 4.09 -14.44 -5.62
C TRP A 126 5.29 -15.01 -6.38
N PHE A 127 6.36 -14.22 -6.53
CA PHE A 127 7.62 -14.66 -7.13
C PHE A 127 8.28 -15.78 -6.32
N MET A 128 8.31 -15.67 -4.99
CA MET A 128 8.82 -16.75 -4.15
C MET A 128 8.03 -18.04 -4.33
N THR A 129 6.69 -17.94 -4.37
CA THR A 129 5.80 -19.07 -4.63
C THR A 129 6.12 -19.74 -5.96
N LEU A 130 6.28 -18.96 -7.03
CA LEU A 130 6.72 -19.45 -8.34
C LEU A 130 8.05 -20.22 -8.25
N VAL A 131 9.07 -19.63 -7.60
CA VAL A 131 10.39 -20.28 -7.46
C VAL A 131 10.25 -21.62 -6.74
N TYR A 132 9.41 -21.69 -5.69
CA TYR A 132 9.14 -22.94 -4.99
C TYR A 132 8.45 -23.99 -5.87
N HIS A 133 7.53 -23.56 -6.74
CA HIS A 133 6.87 -24.44 -7.71
C HIS A 133 7.87 -24.98 -8.75
N LEU A 134 8.72 -24.13 -9.30
CA LEU A 134 9.74 -24.51 -10.28
C LEU A 134 10.73 -25.51 -9.68
N GLN A 135 11.25 -25.21 -8.49
CA GLN A 135 12.22 -26.06 -7.81
C GLN A 135 11.63 -27.39 -7.32
N SER A 136 10.35 -27.43 -6.94
CA SER A 136 9.67 -28.69 -6.57
C SER A 136 9.16 -29.50 -7.77
N GLY A 137 9.14 -28.93 -8.98
CA GLY A 137 8.49 -29.52 -10.14
C GLY A 137 6.95 -29.59 -10.02
N ALA A 138 6.37 -28.92 -9.02
CA ALA A 138 4.94 -28.98 -8.75
C ALA A 138 4.13 -28.17 -9.78
N ARG A 139 3.44 -28.88 -10.68
CA ARG A 139 2.60 -28.25 -11.72
C ARG A 139 1.30 -27.63 -11.18
N LYS A 140 0.75 -28.16 -10.08
CA LYS A 140 -0.47 -27.63 -9.47
C LYS A 140 -0.14 -26.44 -8.57
N TRP A 141 -0.69 -25.28 -8.87
CA TRP A 141 -0.54 -24.04 -8.08
C TRP A 141 -1.33 -24.13 -6.75
N SER A 142 -0.74 -24.79 -5.76
CA SER A 142 -1.32 -24.98 -4.42
C SER A 142 -0.21 -25.06 -3.38
N PRO A 143 -0.34 -24.45 -2.20
CA PRO A 143 0.66 -24.54 -1.12
C PRO A 143 0.87 -25.97 -0.62
N SER A 144 -0.13 -26.84 -0.82
CA SER A 144 -0.15 -28.22 -0.36
C SER A 144 0.44 -29.20 -1.39
N SER A 145 0.90 -28.72 -2.55
CA SER A 145 1.51 -29.60 -3.54
C SER A 145 2.78 -30.26 -3.00
N LEU A 146 2.97 -31.52 -3.36
CA LEU A 146 4.08 -32.34 -2.90
C LEU A 146 5.42 -31.64 -3.22
N GLY A 147 6.35 -31.65 -2.26
CA GLY A 147 7.68 -31.09 -2.45
C GLY A 147 7.82 -29.58 -2.20
N ILE A 148 6.72 -28.80 -2.14
CA ILE A 148 6.81 -27.35 -1.91
C ILE A 148 7.45 -27.02 -0.57
N LYS A 149 7.07 -27.69 0.52
CA LYS A 149 7.66 -27.43 1.85
C LYS A 149 9.18 -27.67 1.86
N ASN A 150 9.65 -28.68 1.15
CA ASN A 150 11.09 -28.97 1.02
C ASN A 150 11.77 -27.91 0.16
N SER A 151 11.13 -27.51 -0.95
CA SER A 151 11.60 -26.42 -1.79
C SER A 151 11.68 -25.08 -1.07
N MET A 152 10.71 -24.77 -0.21
CA MET A 152 10.72 -23.55 0.61
C MET A 152 11.94 -23.55 1.53
N LYS A 153 12.19 -24.64 2.24
CA LYS A 153 13.37 -24.78 3.11
C LYS A 153 14.68 -24.65 2.32
N PHE A 154 14.77 -25.32 1.17
CA PHE A 154 15.94 -25.29 0.30
C PHE A 154 16.24 -23.86 -0.20
N VAL A 155 15.25 -23.22 -0.82
CA VAL A 155 15.41 -21.87 -1.40
C VAL A 155 15.64 -20.82 -0.31
N SER A 156 14.92 -20.89 0.82
CA SER A 156 15.18 -19.98 1.95
C SER A 156 16.57 -20.18 2.55
N GLY A 157 17.08 -21.41 2.60
CA GLY A 157 18.46 -21.70 3.00
C GLY A 157 19.49 -21.09 2.05
N LEU A 158 19.29 -21.28 0.74
CA LEU A 158 20.16 -20.72 -0.30
C LEU A 158 20.18 -19.19 -0.27
N LEU A 159 19.01 -18.55 -0.12
CA LEU A 159 18.91 -17.09 -0.03
C LEU A 159 19.57 -16.56 1.24
N MET A 160 19.40 -17.24 2.38
CA MET A 160 20.09 -16.88 3.62
C MET A 160 21.61 -16.96 3.45
N GLU A 161 22.13 -18.02 2.81
CA GLU A 161 23.55 -18.19 2.53
C GLU A 161 24.10 -17.07 1.63
N LYS A 162 23.40 -16.76 0.53
CA LYS A 162 23.88 -15.81 -0.48
C LYS A 162 23.70 -14.35 -0.09
N THR A 163 22.64 -14.04 0.65
CA THR A 163 22.22 -12.65 0.90
C THR A 163 22.22 -12.26 2.38
N GLY A 164 22.33 -13.23 3.30
CA GLY A 164 22.18 -13.01 4.73
C GLY A 164 20.73 -12.72 5.18
N MET A 165 19.75 -12.81 4.27
CA MET A 165 18.36 -12.47 4.54
C MET A 165 17.52 -13.70 4.93
N LYS A 166 16.77 -13.59 6.03
CA LYS A 166 15.78 -14.59 6.45
C LYS A 166 14.46 -14.37 5.72
N ILE A 167 14.04 -15.32 4.88
CA ILE A 167 12.80 -15.22 4.08
C ILE A 167 11.80 -16.31 4.51
N ASP A 168 10.53 -15.93 4.61
CA ASP A 168 9.39 -16.80 4.93
C ASP A 168 9.52 -17.58 6.26
N GLN A 169 10.25 -17.03 7.23
CA GLN A 169 10.28 -17.57 8.59
C GLN A 169 9.18 -16.93 9.45
N PRO A 170 8.50 -17.66 10.34
CA PRO A 170 7.51 -17.08 11.23
C PRO A 170 8.17 -16.05 12.16
N SER A 171 7.51 -14.89 12.30
CA SER A 171 7.90 -13.85 13.26
C SER A 171 7.14 -14.02 14.59
N SER A 172 7.76 -13.63 15.71
CA SER A 172 7.11 -13.59 17.03
C SER A 172 5.90 -12.67 17.08
N ASP A 173 5.90 -11.62 16.25
CA ASP A 173 4.85 -10.59 16.21
C ASP A 173 3.68 -10.98 15.29
N GLY A 174 3.65 -12.24 14.82
CA GLY A 174 2.77 -12.71 13.78
C GLY A 174 3.30 -12.39 12.38
N GLY A 175 2.92 -13.20 11.39
CA GLY A 175 3.37 -13.06 10.00
C GLY A 175 4.74 -13.69 9.73
N THR A 176 5.41 -13.21 8.67
CA THR A 176 6.66 -13.77 8.15
C THR A 176 7.79 -12.74 8.15
N THR A 177 9.04 -13.18 8.18
CA THR A 177 10.23 -12.32 8.05
C THR A 177 10.33 -11.55 6.73
N SER A 178 9.51 -11.92 5.74
CA SER A 178 9.33 -11.26 4.44
C SER A 178 8.66 -9.89 4.58
N THR A 179 9.37 -8.92 5.15
CA THR A 179 8.92 -7.53 5.34
C THR A 179 9.12 -6.67 4.10
N GLY A 180 8.56 -5.45 4.09
CA GLY A 180 8.69 -4.53 2.96
C GLY A 180 10.13 -4.15 2.63
N ASN A 181 11.01 -4.14 3.64
CA ASN A 181 12.45 -3.91 3.43
C ASN A 181 13.13 -5.11 2.75
N VAL A 182 12.78 -6.33 3.13
CA VAL A 182 13.28 -7.55 2.47
C VAL A 182 12.86 -7.55 1.01
N ALA A 183 11.57 -7.32 0.74
CA ALA A 183 11.07 -7.23 -0.63
C ALA A 183 11.80 -6.16 -1.46
N ARG A 184 12.00 -4.95 -0.92
CA ARG A 184 12.75 -3.89 -1.62
C ARG A 184 14.19 -4.30 -1.91
N ASN A 185 14.89 -4.87 -0.94
CA ASN A 185 16.27 -5.31 -1.11
C ASN A 185 16.38 -6.41 -2.18
N CYS A 186 15.44 -7.35 -2.22
CA CYS A 186 15.40 -8.38 -3.26
C CYS A 186 15.20 -7.81 -4.68
N PHE A 187 14.48 -6.69 -4.84
CA PHE A 187 14.27 -6.05 -6.15
C PHE A 187 15.35 -5.03 -6.55
N LEU A 188 16.29 -4.67 -5.65
CA LEU A 188 17.36 -3.73 -5.98
C LEU A 188 18.44 -4.35 -6.87
N ASP A 189 18.66 -5.66 -6.80
CA ASP A 189 19.52 -6.39 -7.72
C ASP A 189 18.74 -6.76 -9.00
N LYS A 190 18.75 -5.84 -9.96
CA LYS A 190 17.98 -5.91 -11.21
C LYS A 190 18.34 -7.09 -12.12
N ASN A 191 19.47 -7.76 -11.89
CA ASN A 191 20.07 -8.68 -12.86
C ASN A 191 19.73 -10.16 -12.66
N GLN A 192 19.01 -10.55 -11.61
CA GLN A 192 18.85 -11.99 -11.29
C GLN A 192 17.44 -12.58 -11.49
N PHE A 193 16.39 -11.78 -11.71
CA PHE A 193 15.01 -12.28 -11.54
C PHE A 193 14.15 -12.44 -12.81
N LEU A 194 14.62 -12.03 -13.99
CA LEU A 194 13.69 -11.72 -15.11
C LEU A 194 13.33 -12.86 -16.09
N TYR A 195 13.82 -14.10 -15.94
CA TYR A 195 13.70 -15.11 -17.01
C TYR A 195 12.69 -16.25 -16.81
N TRP A 196 11.82 -16.17 -15.81
CA TRP A 196 10.89 -17.27 -15.51
C TRP A 196 9.50 -16.70 -15.28
N VAL A 197 8.53 -16.88 -16.20
CA VAL A 197 7.11 -17.25 -15.96
C VAL A 197 6.31 -17.23 -17.28
N PRO A 198 5.78 -18.38 -17.72
CA PRO A 198 4.50 -18.38 -18.44
C PRO A 198 3.36 -19.21 -17.82
N LEU A 199 3.44 -19.68 -16.55
CA LEU A 199 2.47 -20.66 -16.00
C LEU A 199 1.89 -20.35 -14.61
N ALA A 200 2.05 -19.14 -14.08
CA ALA A 200 1.64 -18.82 -12.70
C ALA A 200 0.31 -18.07 -12.60
N ASN A 201 -0.54 -18.46 -11.66
CA ASN A 201 -1.80 -17.77 -11.36
C ASN A 201 -1.52 -16.33 -10.90
N ILE A 202 -2.05 -15.34 -11.60
CA ILE A 202 -1.86 -13.92 -11.27
C ILE A 202 -2.57 -13.61 -9.95
N SER A 203 -1.85 -13.03 -8.99
CA SER A 203 -2.46 -12.59 -7.73
C SER A 203 -3.32 -11.33 -7.94
N PRO A 204 -4.38 -11.11 -7.13
CA PRO A 204 -5.18 -9.88 -7.13
C PRO A 204 -4.35 -8.60 -7.20
N THR A 205 -3.30 -8.54 -6.39
CA THR A 205 -2.44 -7.36 -6.29
C THR A 205 -1.56 -7.20 -7.52
N LEU A 206 -1.05 -8.29 -8.09
CA LEU A 206 -0.27 -8.25 -9.33
C LEU A 206 -1.15 -7.84 -10.51
N HIS A 207 -2.36 -8.41 -10.64
CA HIS A 207 -3.33 -7.97 -11.63
C HIS A 207 -3.63 -6.48 -11.47
N LYS A 208 -3.93 -6.04 -10.24
CA LYS A 208 -4.23 -4.63 -9.95
C LYS A 208 -3.10 -3.69 -10.36
N LEU A 209 -1.85 -4.08 -10.11
CA LEU A 209 -0.69 -3.30 -10.51
C LEU A 209 -0.51 -3.30 -12.03
N LEU A 210 -0.50 -4.47 -12.68
CA LEU A 210 -0.20 -4.56 -14.11
C LEU A 210 -1.32 -3.99 -14.99
N ALA A 211 -2.58 -4.24 -14.63
CA ALA A 211 -3.72 -3.80 -15.43
C ALA A 211 -4.09 -2.34 -15.20
N HIS A 212 -4.07 -1.87 -13.94
CA HIS A 212 -4.69 -0.58 -13.59
C HIS A 212 -3.68 0.53 -13.26
N SER A 213 -2.39 0.24 -13.10
CA SER A 213 -1.43 1.28 -12.66
C SER A 213 -1.32 2.46 -13.63
N SER A 214 -1.34 2.21 -14.94
CA SER A 214 -1.24 3.24 -15.96
C SER A 214 -2.47 4.17 -15.95
N GLU A 215 -3.66 3.58 -15.88
CA GLU A 215 -4.91 4.32 -15.76
C GLU A 215 -4.96 5.10 -14.43
N LEU A 216 -4.68 4.45 -13.29
CA LEU A 216 -4.62 5.11 -11.98
C LEU A 216 -3.68 6.32 -11.97
N ILE A 217 -2.47 6.20 -12.53
CA ILE A 217 -1.51 7.30 -12.59
C ILE A 217 -2.07 8.43 -13.45
N ARG A 218 -2.56 8.10 -14.66
CA ARG A 218 -2.97 9.10 -15.66
C ARG A 218 -4.27 9.81 -15.29
N THR A 219 -5.29 9.07 -14.87
CA THR A 219 -6.65 9.58 -14.69
C THR A 219 -6.99 9.85 -13.23
N CYS A 220 -6.66 8.94 -12.31
CA CYS A 220 -7.09 9.05 -10.91
C CYS A 220 -6.13 9.91 -10.06
N ASN A 221 -4.84 9.86 -10.36
CA ASN A 221 -3.78 10.47 -9.57
C ASN A 221 -3.22 11.77 -10.16
N ASN A 222 -3.84 12.32 -11.21
CA ASN A 222 -3.36 13.53 -11.90
C ASN A 222 -1.86 13.42 -12.26
N SER A 223 -1.46 12.31 -12.89
CA SER A 223 -0.07 12.01 -13.27
C SER A 223 0.92 11.85 -12.13
N HIS A 224 0.48 11.81 -10.87
CA HIS A 224 1.36 11.51 -9.74
C HIS A 224 1.56 10.00 -9.61
N GLY A 225 2.79 9.60 -9.26
CA GLY A 225 3.12 8.20 -9.02
C GLY A 225 2.31 7.59 -7.88
N LEU A 226 2.06 6.28 -7.95
CA LEU A 226 1.24 5.56 -6.97
C LEU A 226 1.69 5.74 -5.51
N LYS A 227 3.00 5.92 -5.29
CA LYS A 227 3.59 6.08 -3.95
C LYS A 227 3.11 7.35 -3.23
N VAL A 228 2.75 8.40 -3.96
CA VAL A 228 2.26 9.67 -3.38
C VAL A 228 0.99 9.44 -2.56
N PHE A 229 0.18 8.46 -2.96
CA PHE A 229 -1.11 8.15 -2.36
C PHE A 229 -1.09 6.92 -1.45
N SER A 230 0.11 6.46 -1.05
CA SER A 230 0.29 5.25 -0.26
C SER A 230 -0.14 5.40 1.19
N GLU A 231 -0.64 4.29 1.74
CA GLU A 231 -0.93 4.02 3.14
C GLU A 231 0.32 3.98 4.06
N GLU A 232 1.54 3.88 3.52
CA GLU A 232 2.80 3.75 4.31
C GLU A 232 2.95 4.83 5.38
N ALA A 233 2.58 6.09 5.06
CA ALA A 233 2.72 7.20 5.98
C ALA A 233 1.80 7.06 7.22
N VAL A 234 0.59 6.53 7.02
CA VAL A 234 -0.37 6.29 8.10
C VAL A 234 0.10 5.09 8.95
N GLU A 235 0.65 4.05 8.32
CA GLU A 235 1.21 2.91 9.05
C GLU A 235 2.40 3.31 9.93
N VAL A 236 3.29 4.19 9.43
CA VAL A 236 4.38 4.76 10.23
C VAL A 236 3.84 5.57 11.42
N SER A 237 2.71 6.25 11.25
CA SER A 237 2.07 7.01 12.32
C SER A 237 1.59 6.11 13.47
N ASN A 238 1.25 4.85 13.21
CA ASN A 238 0.92 3.88 14.28
C ASN A 238 2.11 3.63 15.24
N LYS A 239 3.35 3.72 14.75
CA LYS A 239 4.54 3.62 15.62
C LYS A 239 4.64 4.82 16.56
N LEU A 240 4.26 6.01 16.07
CA LEU A 240 4.20 7.22 16.90
C LEU A 240 3.09 7.12 17.94
N VAL A 241 1.91 6.61 17.57
CA VAL A 241 0.79 6.37 18.50
C VAL A 241 1.25 5.49 19.67
N ARG A 242 1.91 4.36 19.40
CA ARG A 242 2.43 3.46 20.44
C ARG A 242 3.45 4.17 21.34
N ARG A 243 4.43 4.83 20.74
CA ARG A 243 5.47 5.58 21.47
C ARG A 243 4.87 6.68 22.37
N TYR A 244 3.92 7.44 21.84
CA TYR A 244 3.29 8.54 22.57
C TYR A 244 2.46 8.01 23.73
N ARG A 245 1.70 6.94 23.50
CA ARG A 245 0.92 6.25 24.54
C ARG A 245 1.80 5.76 25.69
N GLU A 246 2.94 5.15 25.38
CA GLU A 246 3.82 4.51 26.36
C GLU A 246 4.63 5.50 27.19
N HIS A 247 5.15 6.56 26.56
CA HIS A 247 6.17 7.42 27.16
C HIS A 247 5.74 8.86 27.36
N LEU A 248 4.79 9.38 26.59
CA LEU A 248 4.53 10.82 26.52
C LEU A 248 3.11 11.22 26.92
N ALA A 249 2.21 10.26 27.10
CA ALA A 249 0.82 10.50 27.50
C ALA A 249 0.63 10.19 28.99
N ARG A 250 -0.25 10.95 29.64
CA ARG A 250 -0.65 10.71 31.03
C ARG A 250 -1.31 9.33 31.14
N LYS A 251 -1.02 8.60 32.22
CA LYS A 251 -1.53 7.24 32.48
C LYS A 251 -2.66 7.17 33.52
N MET A 252 -3.20 8.34 33.89
CA MET A 252 -4.22 8.48 34.94
C MET A 252 -5.64 8.15 34.45
N SER A 253 -5.94 8.33 33.16
CA SER A 253 -7.23 7.96 32.58
C SER A 253 -7.10 7.71 31.08
N PHE A 254 -7.98 6.87 30.54
CA PHE A 254 -8.02 6.59 29.10
C PHE A 254 -8.28 7.84 28.25
N SER A 255 -9.19 8.71 28.71
CA SER A 255 -9.53 9.96 28.02
C SER A 255 -8.33 10.92 27.95
N LEU A 256 -7.63 11.13 29.06
CA LEU A 256 -6.45 12.00 29.09
C LEU A 256 -5.28 11.42 28.30
N ASN A 257 -5.09 10.09 28.37
CA ASN A 257 -4.09 9.40 27.58
C ASN A 257 -4.33 9.60 26.07
N THR A 258 -5.57 9.39 25.63
CA THR A 258 -5.98 9.55 24.23
C THR A 258 -5.83 11.00 23.76
N ARG A 259 -6.28 11.98 24.58
CA ARG A 259 -6.11 13.40 24.30
C ARG A 259 -4.65 13.78 24.11
N ASP A 260 -3.76 13.30 24.97
CA ASP A 260 -2.33 13.57 24.87
C ASP A 260 -1.70 12.98 23.60
N ILE A 261 -2.12 11.78 23.20
CA ILE A 261 -1.69 11.16 21.93
C ILE A 261 -2.13 12.03 20.76
N PHE A 262 -3.40 12.46 20.72
CA PHE A 262 -3.94 13.31 19.64
C PHE A 262 -3.21 14.64 19.54
N ILE A 263 -3.04 15.37 20.65
CA ILE A 263 -2.33 16.65 20.66
C ILE A 263 -0.92 16.48 20.11
N ARG A 264 -0.20 15.42 20.54
CA ARG A 264 1.16 15.16 20.07
C ARG A 264 1.21 14.80 18.59
N LEU A 265 0.23 14.05 18.08
CA LEU A 265 0.12 13.77 16.65
C LEU A 265 -0.10 15.06 15.86
N MET A 266 -1.01 15.94 16.32
CA MET A 266 -1.24 17.25 15.68
C MET A 266 0.04 18.10 15.65
N CYS A 267 0.75 18.22 16.78
CA CYS A 267 2.04 18.92 16.83
C CYS A 267 3.13 18.25 15.97
N ASN A 268 3.04 16.95 15.73
CA ASN A 268 3.97 16.25 14.85
C ASN A 268 3.68 16.53 13.37
N SER A 269 2.40 16.61 12.98
CA SER A 269 1.95 16.89 11.61
C SER A 269 1.84 18.37 11.26
N ASP A 270 1.97 19.26 12.23
CA ASP A 270 1.90 20.71 12.03
C ASP A 270 2.88 21.20 10.94
N PRO A 271 2.39 21.79 9.83
CA PRO A 271 3.24 22.25 8.74
C PRO A 271 4.25 23.32 9.16
N VAL A 272 3.85 24.25 10.02
CA VAL A 272 4.69 25.37 10.51
C VAL A 272 5.84 24.80 11.33
N LEU A 273 5.55 23.93 12.30
CA LEU A 273 6.59 23.27 13.10
C LEU A 273 7.51 22.41 12.23
N ASN A 274 6.98 21.75 11.22
CA ASN A 274 7.79 20.93 10.30
C ASN A 274 8.75 21.77 9.44
N VAL A 275 8.36 22.98 9.04
CA VAL A 275 9.26 23.94 8.38
C VAL A 275 10.42 24.31 9.32
N TYR A 276 10.14 24.69 10.57
CA TYR A 276 11.18 25.02 11.55
C TYR A 276 12.12 23.83 11.87
N ARG A 277 11.58 22.61 11.98
CA ARG A 277 12.39 21.38 12.18
C ARG A 277 13.34 21.10 11.03
N LYS A 278 13.01 21.49 9.80
CA LYS A 278 13.91 21.32 8.64
C LYS A 278 15.10 22.26 8.73
N PHE A 279 14.87 23.53 9.09
CA PHE A 279 15.96 24.51 9.24
C PHE A 279 16.96 24.13 10.33
N THR A 280 16.48 23.68 11.48
CA THR A 280 17.36 23.24 12.59
C THR A 280 18.23 22.02 12.24
N LYS A 281 17.73 21.09 11.41
CA LYS A 281 18.50 19.93 10.93
C LYS A 281 19.56 20.31 9.90
N ALA A 282 19.27 21.28 9.03
CA ALA A 282 20.24 21.79 8.07
C ALA A 282 21.43 22.47 8.78
N SER A 283 21.16 23.27 9.81
CA SER A 283 22.19 23.92 10.63
C SER A 283 23.07 22.93 11.42
N LYS A 284 22.56 21.76 11.80
CA LYS A 284 23.37 20.70 12.43
C LYS A 284 24.30 19.97 11.46
N LYS A 285 24.01 19.96 10.16
CA LYS A 285 24.89 19.35 9.14
C LYS A 285 26.11 20.20 8.82
N THR A 286 26.06 21.51 9.04
CA THR A 286 27.17 22.42 8.75
C THR A 286 28.24 22.49 9.84
N HIS A 287 28.09 21.76 10.96
CA HIS A 287 29.01 21.83 12.09
C HIS A 287 29.77 20.53 12.42
N SER A 288 29.73 19.53 11.53
CA SER A 288 30.55 18.33 11.68
C SER A 288 31.12 17.90 10.33
N SER A 289 32.45 17.85 10.27
CA SER A 289 33.37 17.48 9.17
C SER A 289 33.75 18.61 8.20
N GLU A 290 34.97 19.14 8.38
CA GLU A 290 35.84 19.51 7.27
C GLU A 290 35.87 18.33 6.27
N PRO A 291 35.78 18.57 4.95
CA PRO A 291 35.97 17.51 3.99
C PRO A 291 37.40 16.97 4.11
N PRO A 292 37.64 15.65 4.11
CA PRO A 292 38.99 15.15 3.90
C PRO A 292 39.45 15.60 2.51
N ASP A 293 40.66 16.14 2.41
CA ASP A 293 41.28 16.58 1.16
C ASP A 293 41.15 15.48 0.07
N GLN A 294 40.20 15.65 -0.84
CA GLN A 294 39.95 14.74 -1.96
C GLN A 294 40.77 15.15 -3.21
N GLU A 295 41.94 15.74 -3.03
CA GLU A 295 42.78 16.21 -4.14
C GLU A 295 43.99 15.31 -4.47
N ILE A 296 44.00 14.03 -4.04
CA ILE A 296 45.11 13.09 -4.36
C ILE A 296 44.67 11.80 -5.07
N LEU A 297 43.40 11.59 -5.42
CA LEU A 297 42.96 10.32 -6.04
C LEU A 297 42.52 10.36 -7.51
N PHE A 298 42.88 11.42 -8.26
CA PHE A 298 42.59 11.50 -9.70
C PHE A 298 43.81 11.53 -10.63
N SER A 299 45.04 11.40 -10.13
CA SER A 299 46.26 11.40 -10.97
C SER A 299 46.83 10.00 -11.30
N GLN A 300 46.17 8.90 -10.93
CA GLN A 300 46.71 7.54 -11.17
C GLN A 300 45.84 6.61 -12.03
N LEU A 301 44.86 7.13 -12.76
CA LEU A 301 44.04 6.30 -13.69
C LEU A 301 43.94 6.89 -15.11
N THR A 302 45.01 7.51 -15.59
CA THR A 302 45.21 7.74 -17.03
C THR A 302 46.66 7.45 -17.43
N CYS A 303 46.92 6.18 -17.76
CA CYS A 303 47.88 5.68 -18.75
C CYS A 303 47.51 4.21 -19.02
#